data_AF-A0A8J6RF64-F1
#
_entry.id   AF-A0A8J6RF64-F1
#
_cell.length_a   1.000
_cell.length_b   1.000
_cell.length_c   1.000
_cell.angle_alpha   90.00
_cell.angle_beta   90.00
_cell.angle_gamma   90.00
#
_symmetry.space_group_name_H-M   'P 1'
#
loop_
_entity.id
_entity.type
_entity.pdbx_description
1 polymer ?
#
loop_
_entity_poly.entity_id
_entity_poly.type
_entity_poly.pdbx_seq_one_letter_code
_entity_poly.pdbx_strand_id
1 'polypeptide(L)'
;MPMIKARYPANWDAIARSVKEQANWCCQECGRQCQCPDESLEQLRSRIGKAKPRQYLLTVAHLDQTPANCTQDNLKALCTVCHLRYDRQFRARQRASLREWFGQLSLLEVTL
;
A
#
# COMPACT_ATOMS: atom_id res chain seq x y z
N MET A 1 7.94 3.91 0.38
CA MET A 1 8.37 4.78 1.51
C MET A 1 8.13 4.05 2.81
N PRO A 2 8.87 4.36 3.89
CA PRO A 2 8.57 3.81 5.20
C PRO A 2 7.16 4.24 5.65
N MET A 3 6.40 3.28 6.16
CA MET A 3 5.05 3.53 6.69
C MET A 3 5.16 4.12 8.09
N ILE A 4 4.67 5.35 8.29
CA ILE A 4 4.60 5.94 9.64
C ILE A 4 3.32 5.44 10.31
N LYS A 5 3.45 4.42 11.16
CA LYS A 5 2.30 3.78 11.84
C LYS A 5 1.40 4.76 12.59
N ALA A 6 1.96 5.80 13.19
CA ALA A 6 1.21 6.82 13.94
C ALA A 6 0.21 7.62 13.09
N ARG A 7 0.31 7.60 11.75
CA ARG A 7 -0.65 8.27 10.86
C ARG A 7 -1.90 7.42 10.57
N TYR A 8 -1.86 6.14 10.91
CA TYR A 8 -2.93 5.18 10.66
C TYR A 8 -3.75 4.97 11.95
N PRO A 9 -5.02 4.57 11.84
CA PRO A 9 -5.79 4.18 13.02
C PRO A 9 -5.21 2.92 13.68
N ALA A 10 -5.45 2.74 14.98
CA ALA A 10 -4.91 1.62 15.76
C ALA A 10 -5.34 0.24 15.23
N ASN A 11 -6.52 0.14 14.61
CA ASN A 11 -7.07 -1.08 14.03
C ASN A 11 -6.75 -1.27 12.53
N TRP A 12 -5.78 -0.54 11.98
CA TRP A 12 -5.42 -0.59 10.55
C TRP A 12 -5.20 -2.02 10.04
N ASP A 13 -4.55 -2.90 10.80
CA ASP A 13 -4.30 -4.28 10.38
C ASP A 13 -5.60 -5.08 10.17
N ALA A 14 -6.64 -4.81 10.97
CA ALA A 14 -7.96 -5.42 10.80
C ALA A 14 -8.68 -4.86 9.57
N ILE A 15 -8.64 -3.54 9.37
CA ILE A 15 -9.20 -2.87 8.18
C ILE A 15 -8.54 -3.42 6.91
N ALA A 16 -7.21 -3.44 6.88
CA ALA A 16 -6.45 -3.91 5.74
C ALA A 16 -6.67 -5.39 5.45
N ARG A 17 -6.88 -6.23 6.48
CA ARG A 17 -7.27 -7.63 6.30
C ARG A 17 -8.66 -7.73 5.65
N SER A 18 -9.65 -7.03 6.20
CA SER A 18 -11.02 -7.07 5.69
C SER A 18 -11.11 -6.65 4.21
N VAL A 19 -10.41 -5.58 3.81
CA VAL A 19 -10.35 -5.16 2.39
C VAL A 19 -9.73 -6.23 1.48
N LYS A 20 -8.71 -6.95 1.95
CA LYS A 20 -8.09 -8.04 1.17
C LYS A 20 -9.00 -9.27 1.06
N GLU A 21 -9.70 -9.61 2.13
CA GLU A 21 -10.67 -10.70 2.17
C GLU A 21 -11.85 -10.43 1.24
N GLN A 22 -12.43 -9.22 1.29
CA GLN A 22 -13.50 -8.80 0.37
C GLN A 22 -13.06 -8.84 -1.10
N ALA A 23 -11.77 -8.59 -1.36
CA ALA A 23 -11.19 -8.70 -2.70
C ALA A 23 -10.76 -10.13 -3.08
N ASN A 24 -11.05 -11.15 -2.26
CA ASN A 24 -10.62 -12.54 -2.45
C ASN A 24 -9.11 -12.68 -2.70
N TRP A 25 -8.31 -11.84 -2.04
CA TRP A 25 -6.87 -11.75 -2.25
C TRP A 25 -6.46 -11.47 -3.71
N CYS A 26 -7.34 -10.85 -4.49
CA CYS A 26 -7.14 -10.48 -5.88
C CYS A 26 -6.90 -8.96 -6.01
N CYS A 27 -5.97 -8.57 -6.90
CA CYS A 27 -5.72 -7.17 -7.21
C CYS A 27 -6.92 -6.54 -7.94
N GLN A 28 -7.52 -5.50 -7.37
CA GLN A 28 -8.66 -4.78 -7.95
C GLN A 28 -8.30 -3.86 -9.13
N GLU A 29 -7.04 -3.84 -9.56
CA GLU A 29 -6.59 -3.11 -10.75
C GLU A 29 -6.31 -4.02 -11.93
N CYS A 30 -5.56 -5.11 -11.71
CA CYS A 30 -5.12 -6.00 -12.79
C CYS A 30 -5.69 -7.41 -12.73
N GLY A 31 -6.56 -7.72 -11.76
CA GLY A 31 -7.19 -9.04 -11.61
C GLY A 31 -6.22 -10.16 -11.19
N ARG A 32 -4.98 -9.83 -10.82
CA ARG A 32 -3.98 -10.83 -10.42
C ARG A 32 -4.32 -11.42 -9.05
N GLN A 33 -4.37 -12.75 -8.97
CA GLN A 33 -4.41 -13.48 -7.70
C GLN A 33 -3.09 -13.31 -6.95
N CYS A 34 -3.12 -12.59 -5.83
CA CYS A 34 -2.00 -12.41 -4.92
C CYS A 34 -1.97 -13.53 -3.88
N GLN A 35 -0.86 -13.62 -3.15
CA GLN A 35 -0.70 -14.61 -2.07
C GLN A 35 -1.70 -14.34 -0.95
N CYS A 36 -2.48 -15.35 -0.59
CA CYS A 36 -3.30 -15.35 0.63
C CYS A 36 -2.53 -15.96 1.81
N PRO A 37 -2.94 -15.73 3.08
CA PRO A 37 -2.26 -16.24 4.27
C PRO A 37 -2.22 -17.77 4.34
N ASP A 38 -3.21 -18.42 3.73
CA ASP A 38 -3.33 -19.87 3.70
C ASP A 38 -2.45 -20.52 2.60
N GLU A 39 -1.83 -19.71 1.73
CA GLU A 39 -0.91 -20.18 0.68
C GLU A 39 0.54 -20.13 1.19
N SER A 40 1.15 -21.31 1.33
CA SER A 40 2.57 -21.44 1.67
C SER A 40 3.46 -20.83 0.59
N LEU A 41 4.69 -20.44 0.96
CA LEU A 41 5.64 -19.89 -0.01
C LEU A 41 6.02 -20.89 -1.11
N GLU A 42 5.97 -22.19 -0.81
CA GLU A 42 6.20 -23.25 -1.80
C GLU A 42 5.05 -23.31 -2.80
N GLN A 43 3.81 -23.32 -2.32
CA GLN A 43 2.60 -23.31 -3.17
C GLN A 43 2.59 -22.06 -4.07
N LEU A 44 2.89 -20.90 -3.50
CA LEU A 44 3.01 -19.65 -4.27
C LEU A 44 4.08 -19.78 -5.36
N ARG A 45 5.29 -20.26 -5.02
CA ARG A 45 6.39 -20.42 -5.98
C ARG A 45 6.02 -21.36 -7.12
N SER A 46 5.33 -22.45 -6.83
CA SER A 46 4.83 -23.38 -7.85
C SER A 46 3.84 -22.69 -8.80
N ARG A 47 2.94 -21.86 -8.27
CA ARG A 47 1.93 -21.13 -9.09
C ARG A 47 2.52 -20.01 -9.95
N ILE A 48 3.49 -19.26 -9.44
CA ILE A 48 4.03 -18.07 -10.13
C ILE A 48 5.31 -18.36 -10.94
N GLY A 49 5.85 -19.58 -10.82
CA GLY A 49 7.07 -20.01 -11.50
C GLY A 49 8.27 -19.14 -11.14
N LYS A 50 8.91 -18.56 -12.17
CA LYS A 50 10.13 -17.73 -12.01
C LYS A 50 9.86 -16.32 -11.49
N ALA A 51 8.60 -15.91 -11.35
CA ALA A 51 8.27 -14.57 -10.90
C ALA A 51 8.65 -14.36 -9.42
N LYS A 52 8.87 -13.11 -9.02
CA LYS A 52 9.31 -12.79 -7.66
C LYS A 52 8.10 -12.77 -6.72
N PRO A 53 8.09 -13.53 -5.59
CA PRO A 53 6.98 -13.55 -4.64
C PRO A 53 6.52 -12.16 -4.18
N ARG A 54 7.45 -11.21 -4.01
CA ARG A 54 7.14 -9.82 -3.61
C ARG A 54 6.18 -9.09 -4.56
N GLN A 55 6.15 -9.46 -5.85
CA GLN A 55 5.23 -8.90 -6.84
C GLN A 55 3.78 -9.40 -6.66
N TYR A 56 3.60 -10.48 -5.92
CA TYR A 56 2.32 -11.11 -5.61
C TYR A 56 1.84 -10.84 -4.18
N LEU A 57 2.48 -9.89 -3.47
CA LEU A 57 1.93 -9.40 -2.21
C LEU A 57 0.75 -8.46 -2.49
N LEU A 58 -0.35 -8.69 -1.79
CA LEU A 58 -1.50 -7.79 -1.79
C LEU A 58 -1.35 -6.75 -0.68
N THR A 59 -1.52 -5.49 -1.07
CA THR A 59 -1.45 -4.31 -0.21
C THR A 59 -2.76 -3.54 -0.32
N VAL A 60 -3.00 -2.61 0.60
CA VAL A 60 -4.16 -1.72 0.55
C VAL A 60 -3.66 -0.30 0.32
N ALA A 61 -4.14 0.32 -0.76
CA ALA A 61 -3.83 1.69 -1.13
C ALA A 61 -4.94 2.63 -0.65
N HIS A 62 -4.54 3.79 -0.14
CA HIS A 62 -5.44 4.92 0.06
C HIS A 62 -5.47 5.73 -1.24
N LEU A 63 -6.63 5.88 -1.86
CA LEU A 63 -6.76 6.57 -3.14
C LEU A 63 -6.42 8.06 -3.01
N ASP A 64 -6.81 8.68 -1.90
CA ASP A 64 -6.48 10.07 -1.56
C ASP A 64 -5.08 10.28 -0.93
N GLN A 65 -4.36 9.19 -0.63
CA GLN A 65 -3.06 9.17 0.06
C GLN A 65 -3.08 9.71 1.50
N THR A 66 -4.24 9.71 2.15
CA THR A 66 -4.43 10.10 3.56
C THR A 66 -4.56 8.85 4.44
N PRO A 67 -3.54 8.49 5.25
CA PRO A 67 -3.56 7.26 6.06
C PRO A 67 -4.69 7.15 7.10
N ALA A 68 -5.29 8.28 7.50
CA ALA A 68 -6.40 8.32 8.44
C ALA A 68 -7.77 8.12 7.78
N ASN A 69 -7.87 8.27 6.45
CA ASN A 69 -9.13 8.16 5.72
C ASN A 69 -9.37 6.72 5.28
N CYS A 70 -9.93 5.89 6.18
CA CYS A 70 -10.16 4.47 5.93
C CYS A 70 -11.59 4.15 5.48
N THR A 71 -12.28 5.06 4.80
CA THR A 71 -13.59 4.76 4.21
C THR A 71 -13.44 3.70 3.11
N GLN A 72 -14.44 2.83 2.95
CA GLN A 72 -14.38 1.71 2.02
C GLN A 72 -14.07 2.16 0.58
N ASP A 73 -14.70 3.24 0.12
CA ASP A 73 -14.51 3.78 -1.24
C ASP A 73 -13.13 4.43 -1.46
N ASN A 74 -12.40 4.74 -0.39
CA ASN A 74 -11.03 5.28 -0.46
C ASN A 74 -9.97 4.17 -0.41
N LEU A 75 -10.33 2.94 -0.09
CA LEU A 75 -9.40 1.82 0.04
C LEU A 75 -9.47 0.90 -1.18
N LYS A 76 -8.30 0.54 -1.73
CA LYS A 76 -8.20 -0.39 -2.87
C LYS A 76 -7.17 -1.48 -2.61
N ALA A 77 -7.55 -2.74 -2.77
CA ALA A 77 -6.64 -3.88 -2.70
C ALA A 77 -5.80 -3.98 -3.98
N LEU A 78 -4.51 -3.68 -3.88
CA LEU A 78 -3.58 -3.62 -5.02
C LEU A 78 -2.36 -4.52 -4.81
N CYS A 79 -1.93 -5.22 -5.86
CA CYS A 79 -0.64 -5.88 -5.82
C CYS A 79 0.49 -4.85 -5.72
N THR A 80 1.65 -5.24 -5.19
CA THR A 80 2.81 -4.35 -5.02
C THR A 80 3.15 -3.57 -6.30
N VAL A 81 3.02 -4.19 -7.48
CA VAL A 81 3.33 -3.54 -8.76
C VAL A 81 2.32 -2.44 -9.09
N CYS A 82 1.01 -2.72 -8.99
CA CYS A 82 -0.04 -1.75 -9.25
C CYS A 82 -0.04 -0.62 -8.22
N HIS A 83 0.18 -0.94 -6.93
CA HIS A 83 0.27 0.06 -5.88
C HIS A 83 1.44 1.03 -6.13
N LEU A 84 2.65 0.52 -6.42
CA LEU A 84 3.80 1.38 -6.71
C LEU A 84 3.65 2.21 -7.98
N ARG A 85 2.87 1.73 -8.96
CA ARG A 85 2.50 2.48 -10.15
C ARG A 85 1.56 3.63 -9.81
N TYR A 86 0.52 3.35 -9.01
CA TYR A 86 -0.43 4.35 -8.51
C TYR A 86 0.29 5.44 -7.70
N ASP A 87 1.13 5.04 -6.75
CA ASP A 87 1.86 5.96 -5.87
C ASP A 87 2.90 6.83 -6.60
N ARG A 88 3.28 6.47 -7.83
CA ARG A 88 4.31 7.20 -8.59
C ARG A 88 3.99 8.69 -8.70
N GLN A 89 2.71 9.04 -8.90
CA GLN A 89 2.28 10.43 -9.06
C GLN A 89 2.37 11.25 -7.77
N PHE A 90 2.35 10.59 -6.61
CA PHE A 90 2.34 11.27 -5.32
C PHE A 90 3.72 11.40 -4.68
N ARG A 91 4.75 10.76 -5.24
CA ARG A 91 6.09 10.65 -4.64
C ARG A 91 6.69 11.99 -4.19
N ALA A 92 6.48 13.08 -4.93
CA ALA A 92 7.00 14.40 -4.56
C ALA A 92 6.33 14.92 -3.27
N ARG A 93 4.99 14.97 -3.25
CA ARG A 93 4.19 15.35 -2.07
C ARG A 93 4.49 14.46 -0.86
N GLN A 94 4.57 13.17 -1.11
CA GLN A 94 4.88 12.17 -0.12
C GLN A 94 6.27 12.40 0.52
N ARG A 95 7.31 12.69 -0.27
CA ARG A 95 8.63 13.06 0.25
C ARG A 95 8.59 14.34 1.08
N ALA A 96 7.89 15.38 0.62
CA ALA A 96 7.73 16.62 1.37
C ALA A 96 7.08 16.37 2.74
N SER A 97 5.96 15.65 2.77
CA SER A 97 5.26 15.28 4.01
C SER A 97 6.12 14.45 4.97
N LEU A 98 7.01 13.59 4.46
CA LEU A 98 7.97 12.89 5.32
C LEU A 98 9.04 13.83 5.90
N ARG A 99 9.56 14.77 5.10
CA ARG A 99 10.54 15.76 5.58
C ARG A 99 9.92 16.61 6.68
N GLU A 100 8.70 17.10 6.48
CA GLU A 100 7.92 17.81 7.51
C GLU A 100 7.79 16.96 8.78
N TRP A 101 7.34 15.72 8.66
CA TRP A 101 7.14 14.82 9.79
C TRP A 101 8.42 14.59 10.61
N PHE A 102 9.56 14.43 9.94
CA PHE A 102 10.85 14.22 10.58
C PHE A 102 11.61 15.52 10.89
N GLY A 103 10.99 16.69 10.70
CA GLY A 103 11.63 17.99 10.97
C GLY A 103 12.80 18.33 10.06
N GLN A 104 12.82 17.82 8.82
CA GLN A 104 13.89 17.98 7.81
C GLN A 104 13.56 19.02 6.73
N LEU A 105 12.72 20.01 7.04
CA LEU A 105 12.40 21.13 6.14
C LEU A 105 13.63 22.01 5.96
N SER A 106 13.85 22.50 4.73
CA SER A 106 14.89 23.50 4.49
C SER A 106 14.35 24.91 4.74
N LEU A 107 15.14 25.80 5.35
CA LEU A 107 14.73 27.18 5.66
C LEU A 107 14.34 28.00 4.42
N LEU A 108 14.79 27.58 3.23
CA LEU A 108 14.44 28.21 1.95
C LEU A 108 13.01 27.89 1.48
N GLU A 109 12.37 26.86 2.03
CA GLU A 109 11.00 26.44 1.67
C GLU A 109 9.92 27.09 2.57
N VAL A 110 10.30 27.92 3.56
CA VAL A 110 9.40 28.50 4.60
C VAL A 110 9.03 29.97 4.32
N THR A 111 9.35 30.51 3.14
CA THR A 111 9.03 31.91 2.80
C THR A 111 7.97 32.00 1.70
N LEU A 112 6.69 32.02 2.10
CA LEU A 112 5.59 32.75 1.46
C LEU A 112 4.49 33.04 2.50
#